data_AF-A0A935AWD8-F1
#
_entry.id   AF-A0A935AWD8-F1
#
_cell.length_a   1.000
_cell.length_b   1.000
_cell.length_c   1.000
_cell.angle_alpha   90.00
_cell.angle_beta   90.00
_cell.angle_gamma   90.00
#
_symmetry.space_group_name_H-M   'P 1'
#
loop_
_entity.id
_entity.type
_entity.pdbx_description
1 polymer ?
#
loop_
_entity_poly.entity_id
_entity_poly.type
_entity_poly.pdbx_seq_one_letter_code
_entity_poly.pdbx_strand_id
1 'polypeptide(L)'
;MDRNGSSEFASYAQLCTPQGLRQVATYAKAIGVQKEMLMSVDAEGRMKATDLVHRAHEAGLAVHAWTFRAENHFLPTALQRGGTPADHGDLAAQVRAFVATGIDGLFSDHPDLARQGL
;
A
#
# COMPACT_ATOMS: atom_id res chain seq x y z
N MET A 1 20.33 15.37 -15.14
CA MET A 1 21.06 15.77 -13.92
C MET A 1 21.29 17.26 -13.95
N ASP A 2 20.57 18.01 -13.13
CA ASP A 2 20.91 19.36 -12.72
C ASP A 2 21.85 19.34 -11.49
N ARG A 3 22.70 20.35 -11.38
CA ARG A 3 23.97 20.32 -10.64
C ARG A 3 23.85 20.58 -9.12
N ASN A 4 22.74 20.27 -8.46
CA ASN A 4 22.56 20.68 -7.06
C ASN A 4 21.88 19.70 -6.10
N GLY A 5 21.86 18.39 -6.35
CA GLY A 5 21.62 17.35 -5.31
C GLY A 5 20.30 17.40 -4.52
N SER A 6 19.45 18.39 -4.72
CA SER A 6 18.14 18.55 -4.10
C SER A 6 17.12 17.90 -5.01
N SER A 7 16.55 16.79 -4.56
CA SER A 7 15.31 16.25 -5.12
C SER A 7 14.29 17.40 -5.24
N GLU A 8 13.66 17.53 -6.41
CA GLU A 8 12.59 18.52 -6.69
C GLU A 8 11.42 18.40 -5.71
N PHE A 9 11.32 17.27 -5.00
CA PHE A 9 10.45 17.05 -3.85
C PHE A 9 11.25 16.85 -2.56
N ALA A 10 10.93 17.64 -1.54
CA ALA A 10 11.53 17.60 -0.21
C ALA A 10 11.04 16.43 0.66
N SER A 11 10.05 15.63 0.22
CA SER A 11 9.54 14.47 0.98
C SER A 11 8.82 13.41 0.13
N TYR A 12 8.72 12.18 0.64
CA TYR A 12 7.87 11.12 0.06
C TYR A 12 6.40 11.51 -0.04
N ALA A 13 5.90 12.32 0.88
CA ALA A 13 4.52 12.83 0.82
C ALA A 13 4.29 13.68 -0.43
N GLN A 14 5.29 14.49 -0.83
CA GLN A 14 5.21 15.30 -2.04
C GLN A 14 5.26 14.45 -3.32
N LEU A 15 6.03 13.36 -3.33
CA LEU A 15 6.02 12.37 -4.44
C LEU A 15 4.65 11.72 -4.64
N CYS A 16 3.84 11.62 -3.59
CA CYS A 16 2.50 11.06 -3.64
C CYS A 16 1.41 12.08 -4.02
N THR A 17 1.76 13.34 -4.33
CA THR A 17 0.80 14.34 -4.86
C THR A 17 0.55 14.12 -6.36
N PRO A 18 -0.53 14.67 -6.96
CA PRO A 18 -0.72 14.58 -8.41
C PRO A 18 0.48 15.08 -9.23
N GLN A 19 1.14 16.15 -8.80
CA GLN A 19 2.35 16.66 -9.45
C GLN A 19 3.52 15.68 -9.30
N GLY A 20 3.75 15.18 -8.08
CA GLY A 20 4.77 14.18 -7.78
C GLY A 20 4.62 12.92 -8.62
N LEU A 21 3.40 12.39 -8.71
CA LEU A 21 3.10 11.18 -9.48
C LEU A 21 3.34 11.37 -10.98
N ARG A 22 2.97 12.53 -11.55
CA ARG A 22 3.28 12.84 -12.96
C ARG A 22 4.79 12.91 -13.21
N GLN A 23 5.57 13.43 -12.27
CA GLN A 23 7.03 13.42 -12.38
C GLN A 23 7.59 12.00 -12.29
N VAL A 24 7.11 11.19 -11.34
CA VAL A 24 7.49 9.77 -11.21
C VAL A 24 7.20 9.01 -12.51
N ALA A 25 6.05 9.27 -13.14
CA ALA A 25 5.65 8.64 -14.40
C ALA A 25 6.59 8.91 -15.58
N THR A 26 7.46 9.94 -15.49
CA THR A 26 8.48 10.20 -16.53
C THR A 26 9.59 9.13 -16.56
N TYR A 27 9.81 8.44 -15.43
CA TYR A 27 10.90 7.46 -15.29
C TYR A 27 10.48 6.10 -14.73
N ALA A 28 9.26 5.96 -14.19
CA ALA A 28 8.76 4.72 -13.63
C ALA A 28 7.43 4.29 -14.27
N LYS A 29 7.12 2.99 -14.15
CA LYS A 29 5.82 2.41 -14.55
C LYS A 29 4.93 2.02 -13.37
N ALA A 30 5.51 1.97 -12.18
CA ALA A 30 4.81 1.63 -10.96
C ALA A 30 5.43 2.34 -9.76
N ILE A 31 4.66 2.49 -8.69
CA ILE A 31 5.13 2.89 -7.37
C ILE A 31 4.99 1.73 -6.38
N GLY A 32 5.97 1.61 -5.48
CA GLY A 32 5.92 0.72 -4.34
C GLY A 32 5.57 1.49 -3.08
N VAL A 33 4.42 1.24 -2.47
CA VAL A 33 3.93 2.01 -1.31
C VAL A 33 3.76 1.15 -0.07
N GLN A 34 4.01 1.74 1.09
CA GLN A 34 3.63 1.13 2.35
C GLN A 34 2.10 1.00 2.39
N LYS A 35 1.58 -0.21 2.67
CA LYS A 35 0.13 -0.48 2.57
C LYS A 35 -0.71 0.46 3.42
N GLU A 36 -0.23 0.91 4.58
CA GLU A 36 -0.93 1.85 5.44
C GLU A 36 -1.20 3.22 4.77
N MET A 37 -0.49 3.59 3.70
CA MET A 37 -0.77 4.81 2.91
C MET A 37 -2.04 4.71 2.07
N LEU A 38 -2.55 3.49 1.85
CA LEU A 38 -3.73 3.24 1.04
C LEU A 38 -5.02 3.25 1.84
N MET A 39 -4.94 3.33 3.17
CA MET A 39 -6.09 3.34 4.06
C MET A 39 -6.00 4.53 5.02
N SER A 40 -7.14 5.15 5.28
CA SER A 40 -7.33 6.23 6.25
C SER A 40 -8.47 5.89 7.20
N VAL A 41 -8.56 6.60 8.32
CA VAL A 41 -9.70 6.53 9.23
C VAL A 41 -10.59 7.75 8.96
N ASP A 42 -11.88 7.54 8.69
CA ASP A 42 -12.84 8.63 8.53
C ASP A 42 -13.27 9.24 9.88
N ALA A 43 -14.09 10.29 9.85
CA ALA A 43 -14.55 10.98 11.06
C ALA A 43 -15.38 10.08 12.00
N GLU A 44 -15.95 9.00 11.46
CA GLU A 44 -16.73 8.00 12.20
C GLU A 44 -15.86 6.83 12.70
N GLY A 45 -14.54 6.89 12.50
CA GLY A 45 -13.61 5.86 12.94
C GLY A 45 -13.53 4.64 12.01
N ARG A 46 -14.10 4.71 10.81
CA ARG A 46 -14.10 3.60 9.85
C ARG A 46 -12.90 3.67 8.94
N MET A 47 -12.35 2.50 8.62
CA MET A 47 -11.28 2.39 7.63
C MET A 47 -11.83 2.64 6.22
N LYS A 48 -11.18 3.54 5.48
CA LYS A 48 -11.54 3.92 4.11
C LYS A 48 -10.30 4.03 3.23
N ALA A 49 -10.38 3.55 2.00
CA ALA A 49 -9.32 3.70 1.02
C ALA A 49 -9.00 5.19 0.77
N THR A 50 -7.72 5.52 0.64
CA THR A 50 -7.28 6.84 0.16
C THR A 50 -7.45 6.92 -1.36
N ASP A 51 -7.30 8.12 -1.92
CA ASP A 51 -7.33 8.36 -3.37
C ASP A 51 -5.97 8.10 -4.05
N LEU A 52 -4.96 7.57 -3.33
CA LEU A 52 -3.60 7.43 -3.85
C LEU A 52 -3.53 6.46 -5.05
N VAL A 53 -4.25 5.34 -4.99
CA VAL A 53 -4.33 4.39 -6.11
C VAL A 53 -4.89 5.07 -7.35
N HIS A 54 -6.01 5.77 -7.19
CA HIS A 54 -6.65 6.52 -8.27
C HIS A 54 -5.71 7.56 -8.89
N ARG A 55 -5.06 8.39 -8.06
CA ARG A 55 -4.12 9.41 -8.54
C ARG A 55 -2.91 8.82 -9.25
N ALA A 56 -2.42 7.65 -8.81
CA ALA A 56 -1.33 6.95 -9.48
C ALA A 56 -1.78 6.43 -10.85
N HIS A 57 -2.97 5.83 -10.93
CA HIS A 57 -3.56 5.37 -12.19
C HIS A 57 -3.81 6.53 -13.17
N GLU A 58 -4.29 7.69 -12.71
CA GLU A 58 -4.42 8.90 -13.54
C GLU A 58 -3.08 9.38 -14.11
N ALA A 59 -1.97 9.15 -13.39
CA ALA A 59 -0.62 9.44 -13.86
C ALA A 59 -0.03 8.32 -14.74
N GLY A 60 -0.75 7.23 -14.97
CA GLY A 60 -0.28 6.07 -15.75
C GLY A 60 0.69 5.16 -14.99
N LEU A 61 0.65 5.16 -13.65
CA LEU A 61 1.48 4.35 -12.77
C LEU A 61 0.66 3.23 -12.13
N ALA A 62 1.16 1.99 -12.19
CA ALA A 62 0.66 0.90 -11.36
C ALA A 62 1.06 1.07 -9.88
N VAL A 63 0.34 0.42 -8.97
CA VAL A 63 0.58 0.50 -7.53
C VAL A 63 0.82 -0.89 -6.94
N HIS A 64 2.00 -1.09 -6.35
CA HIS A 64 2.34 -2.30 -5.62
C HIS A 64 2.47 -2.00 -4.11
N ALA A 65 1.68 -2.66 -3.28
CA ALA A 65 1.68 -2.42 -1.84
C ALA A 65 2.59 -3.39 -1.07
N TRP A 66 3.32 -2.90 -0.06
CA TRP A 66 4.19 -3.70 0.79
C TRP A 66 4.03 -3.37 2.28
N THR A 67 4.35 -4.25 3.23
CA THR A 67 4.50 -5.72 3.12
C THR A 67 3.33 -6.38 3.84
N PHE A 68 2.76 -7.42 3.21
CA PHE A 68 1.71 -8.26 3.76
C PHE A 68 2.32 -9.42 4.53
N ARG A 69 2.03 -9.49 5.83
CA ARG A 69 2.62 -10.42 6.79
C ARG A 69 1.52 -11.15 7.55
N ALA A 70 1.70 -12.44 7.80
CA ALA A 70 0.65 -13.28 8.36
C ALA A 70 0.57 -13.18 9.88
N GLU A 71 1.66 -12.80 10.55
CA GLU A 71 1.74 -12.74 11.99
C GLU A 71 0.77 -11.69 12.54
N ASN A 72 0.05 -12.05 13.61
CA ASN A 72 -0.94 -11.20 14.27
C ASN A 72 -0.43 -9.80 14.58
N HIS A 73 0.85 -9.66 14.92
CA HIS A 73 1.50 -8.37 15.17
C HIS A 73 1.32 -7.35 14.04
N PHE A 74 1.21 -7.80 12.78
CA PHE A 74 1.06 -6.94 11.60
C PHE A 74 -0.38 -6.84 11.08
N LEU A 75 -1.32 -7.54 11.75
CA LEU A 75 -2.71 -7.62 11.35
C LEU A 75 -3.60 -6.76 12.25
N PRO A 76 -4.66 -6.12 11.70
CA PRO A 76 -5.73 -5.55 12.51
C PRO A 76 -6.30 -6.58 13.48
N THR A 77 -6.71 -6.15 14.68
CA THR A 77 -7.24 -7.04 15.73
C THR A 77 -8.34 -7.97 15.22
N ALA A 78 -9.22 -7.49 14.34
CA ALA A 78 -10.31 -8.29 13.77
C ALA A 78 -9.85 -9.46 12.89
N LEU A 79 -8.60 -9.45 12.43
CA LEU A 79 -8.00 -10.50 11.60
C LEU A 79 -7.03 -11.38 12.38
N GLN A 80 -6.77 -11.09 13.65
CA GLN A 80 -5.87 -11.90 14.46
C GLN A 80 -6.51 -13.25 14.82
N ARG A 81 -5.71 -14.32 14.85
CA ARG A 81 -6.13 -15.69 15.18
C ARG A 81 -5.16 -16.32 16.17
N GLY A 82 -5.61 -17.22 17.04
CA GLY A 82 -4.75 -17.82 18.05
C GLY A 82 -4.58 -16.92 19.28
N GLY A 83 -3.46 -17.02 19.98
CA GLY A 83 -3.22 -16.38 21.28
C GLY A 83 -1.93 -15.57 21.38
N THR A 84 -1.03 -15.64 20.40
CA THR A 84 0.26 -14.95 20.45
C THR A 84 0.45 -13.96 19.28
N PRO A 85 1.29 -12.92 19.43
CA PRO A 85 1.61 -12.01 18.34
C PRO A 85 2.29 -12.66 17.13
N ALA A 86 2.92 -13.83 17.32
CA ALA A 86 3.62 -14.58 16.29
C ALA A 86 2.72 -15.58 15.54
N ASP A 87 1.53 -15.88 16.08
CA ASP A 87 0.58 -16.77 15.41
C ASP A 87 0.12 -16.14 14.09
N HIS A 88 -0.11 -16.97 13.07
CA HIS A 88 -0.65 -16.51 11.80
C HIS A 88 -2.14 -16.21 11.93
N GLY A 89 -2.52 -14.98 11.60
CA GLY A 89 -3.91 -14.55 11.45
C GLY A 89 -4.44 -14.69 10.03
N ASP A 90 -5.54 -13.99 9.75
CA ASP A 90 -6.25 -14.03 8.47
C ASP A 90 -5.62 -13.07 7.44
N LEU A 91 -4.43 -13.43 6.95
CA LEU A 91 -3.73 -12.65 5.92
C LEU A 91 -4.56 -12.54 4.63
N ALA A 92 -5.27 -13.60 4.25
CA ALA A 92 -6.08 -13.62 3.05
C ALA A 92 -7.20 -12.57 3.11
N ALA A 93 -7.84 -12.35 4.27
CA ALA A 93 -8.81 -11.28 4.44
C ALA A 93 -8.19 -9.89 4.33
N GLN A 94 -6.99 -9.67 4.87
CA GLN A 94 -6.27 -8.41 4.70
C GLN A 94 -5.98 -8.17 3.21
N VAL A 95 -5.44 -9.17 2.51
CA VAL A 95 -5.15 -9.07 1.07
C VAL A 95 -6.40 -8.72 0.28
N ARG A 96 -7.54 -9.40 0.49
CA ARG A 96 -8.81 -9.06 -0.18
C ARG A 96 -9.20 -7.59 0.01
N ALA A 97 -9.07 -7.07 1.23
CA ALA A 97 -9.42 -5.69 1.52
C ALA A 97 -8.52 -4.69 0.77
N PHE A 98 -7.24 -5.00 0.59
CA PHE A 98 -6.32 -4.14 -0.15
C PHE A 98 -6.43 -4.31 -1.67
N VAL A 99 -6.69 -5.51 -2.18
CA VAL A 99 -7.03 -5.72 -3.61
C VAL A 99 -8.25 -4.90 -3.99
N ALA A 100 -9.25 -4.80 -3.10
CA ALA A 100 -10.44 -3.98 -3.32
C ALA A 100 -10.17 -2.46 -3.42
N THR A 101 -8.98 -1.97 -3.05
CA THR A 101 -8.59 -0.56 -3.31
C THR A 101 -8.10 -0.32 -4.73
N GLY A 102 -7.91 -1.38 -5.52
CA GLY A 102 -7.45 -1.33 -6.90
C GLY A 102 -5.94 -1.42 -7.07
N ILE A 103 -5.18 -1.89 -6.07
CA ILE A 103 -3.74 -2.14 -6.25
C ILE A 103 -3.49 -3.17 -7.37
N ASP A 104 -2.42 -2.98 -8.11
CA ASP A 104 -2.03 -3.83 -9.23
C ASP A 104 -1.16 -5.01 -8.79
N GLY A 105 -0.60 -4.93 -7.58
CA GLY A 105 0.25 -5.97 -7.02
C GLY A 105 0.53 -5.75 -5.55
N LEU A 106 1.14 -6.75 -4.92
CA LEU A 106 1.55 -6.69 -3.53
C LEU A 106 2.83 -7.49 -3.28
N PHE A 107 3.53 -7.12 -2.22
CA PHE A 107 4.64 -7.89 -1.67
C PHE A 107 4.19 -8.56 -0.37
N SER A 108 4.42 -9.87 -0.27
CA SER A 108 4.12 -10.64 0.94
C SER A 108 5.27 -11.56 1.30
N ASP A 109 5.49 -11.71 2.60
CA ASP A 109 6.43 -12.68 3.16
C ASP A 109 5.81 -14.11 3.17
N HIS A 110 4.50 -14.24 2.90
CA HIS A 110 3.75 -15.50 2.82
C HIS A 110 2.95 -15.58 1.50
N PRO A 111 3.61 -15.79 0.35
CA PRO A 111 2.95 -15.75 -0.96
C PRO A 111 1.84 -16.79 -1.13
N ASP A 112 1.94 -17.94 -0.45
CA ASP A 112 0.94 -19.02 -0.44
C ASP A 112 -0.37 -18.60 0.26
N LEU A 113 -0.27 -17.88 1.38
CA LEU A 113 -1.41 -17.32 2.10
C LEU A 113 -1.97 -16.10 1.39
N ALA A 114 -1.10 -15.21 0.89
CA ALA A 114 -1.53 -14.01 0.17
C ALA A 114 -2.32 -14.37 -1.10
N ARG A 115 -1.93 -15.44 -1.81
CA ARG A 115 -2.65 -15.93 -2.99
C ARG A 115 -4.12 -16.27 -2.72
N GLN A 116 -4.47 -16.67 -1.50
CA GLN A 116 -5.84 -17.02 -1.12
C GLN A 116 -6.75 -15.79 -0.98
N GLY A 117 -6.18 -14.59 -0.98
CA GLY A 117 -6.90 -13.32 -0.94
C GLY A 117 -6.99 -12.59 -2.28
N LEU A 118 -6.43 -13.14 -3.35
CA LEU A 118 -6.56 -12.63 -4.72
C LEU A 118 -7.83 -13.20 -5.36
#